data_AF-A0ABD2WBT4-F1
#
_entry.id   AF-A0ABD2WBT4-F1
#
_cell.length_a   1.000
_cell.length_b   1.000
_cell.length_c   1.000
_cell.angle_alpha   90.00
_cell.angle_beta   90.00
_cell.angle_gamma   90.00
#
_symmetry.space_group_name_H-M   'P 1'
#
loop_
_entity.id
_entity.type
_entity.pdbx_description
1 polymer ?
#
loop_
_entity_poly.entity_id
_entity_poly.type
_entity_poly.pdbx_seq_one_letter_code
_entity_poly.pdbx_strand_id
1 'polypeptide(L)'
;MAILGCSYRMTELVTENKRISICSDSQAALRALDSRTVTSRLVWECKKALGALAAKNKVRLMWVPGHMGIRGNEKADRLANLGSRNIPEGPEQIMGLAKSQIRRTIMEWTEGKHKEWWSAAKGCHQAKLMLGPEPNSDWLRQARNRGREYTRLLTHIMRNHGHLKYHSHKIGLVSDSTCR
;
A
#
# COMPACT_ATOMS: atom_id res chain seq x y z
N MET A 1 17.00 -6.27 7.94
CA MET A 1 16.94 -5.34 9.10
C MET A 1 18.28 -4.62 9.20
N ALA A 2 18.30 -3.28 9.34
CA ALA A 2 19.56 -2.51 9.37
C ALA A 2 20.48 -2.89 10.55
N ILE A 3 19.92 -3.11 11.74
CA ILE A 3 20.67 -3.51 12.95
C ILE A 3 21.44 -4.83 12.72
N LEU A 4 20.84 -5.80 12.03
CA LEU A 4 21.49 -7.07 11.67
C LEU A 4 22.71 -6.83 10.78
N GLY A 5 22.55 -6.04 9.71
CA GLY A 5 23.65 -5.68 8.81
C GLY A 5 24.78 -4.94 9.53
N CYS A 6 24.45 -4.00 10.41
CA CYS A 6 25.43 -3.34 11.28
C CYS A 6 26.16 -4.34 12.17
N SER A 7 25.45 -5.32 12.74
CA SER A 7 26.05 -6.31 13.64
C SER A 7 27.08 -7.18 12.93
N TYR A 8 26.75 -7.67 11.73
CA TYR A 8 27.72 -8.41 10.89
C TYR A 8 28.92 -7.56 10.52
N ARG A 9 28.67 -6.33 10.03
CA ARG A 9 29.75 -5.46 9.59
C ARG A 9 30.70 -5.06 10.72
N MET A 10 30.16 -4.82 11.91
CA MET A 10 30.98 -4.55 13.10
C MET A 10 31.77 -5.79 13.54
N THR A 11 31.22 -7.00 13.37
CA THR A 11 31.93 -8.24 13.71
C THR A 11 33.16 -8.45 12.81
N GLU A 12 33.08 -8.05 11.54
CA GLU A 12 34.21 -8.11 10.59
C GLU A 12 35.27 -7.02 10.85
N LEU A 13 34.84 -5.81 11.22
CA LEU A 13 35.71 -4.64 11.27
C LEU A 13 36.33 -4.39 12.65
N VAL A 14 35.71 -4.85 13.73
CA VAL A 14 36.02 -4.41 15.08
C VAL A 14 36.87 -5.44 15.82
N THR A 15 37.99 -4.98 16.37
CA THR A 15 38.81 -5.74 17.33
C THR A 15 38.13 -5.87 18.69
N GLU A 16 38.50 -6.85 19.49
CA GLU A 16 37.85 -7.16 20.77
C GLU A 16 37.95 -6.00 21.79
N ASN A 17 37.08 -6.02 22.82
CA ASN A 17 37.02 -5.07 23.94
C ASN A 17 36.62 -3.62 23.57
N LYS A 18 35.80 -3.43 22.53
CA LYS A 18 35.27 -2.09 22.19
C LYS A 18 33.90 -1.82 22.80
N ARG A 19 33.59 -0.53 22.95
CA ARG A 19 32.24 -0.04 23.29
C ARG A 19 31.55 0.37 22.00
N ILE A 20 30.50 -0.36 21.62
CA ILE A 20 29.76 -0.16 20.36
C ILE A 20 28.36 0.32 20.70
N SER A 21 27.95 1.44 20.10
CA SER A 21 26.58 1.95 20.21
C SER A 21 25.93 1.93 18.83
N ILE A 22 24.83 1.18 18.69
CA ILE A 22 24.04 1.11 17.47
C ILE A 22 22.76 1.92 17.70
N CYS A 23 22.60 3.01 16.96
CA CYS A 23 21.43 3.87 17.03
C CYS A 23 20.40 3.47 15.96
N SER A 24 19.12 3.43 16.32
CA SER A 24 18.02 3.20 15.37
C SER A 24 16.81 4.06 15.72
N ASP A 25 16.14 4.58 14.71
CA ASP A 25 14.88 5.32 14.84
C ASP A 25 13.64 4.42 14.89
N SER A 26 13.80 3.14 14.52
CA SER A 26 12.72 2.16 14.53
C SER A 26 12.47 1.62 15.94
N GLN A 27 11.55 2.26 16.68
CA GLN A 27 11.09 1.75 17.97
C GLN A 27 10.54 0.32 17.86
N ALA A 28 9.88 -0.01 16.74
CA ALA A 28 9.35 -1.35 16.49
C ALA A 28 10.48 -2.40 16.44
N ALA A 29 11.59 -2.11 15.74
CA ALA A 29 12.73 -3.01 15.68
C ALA A 29 13.39 -3.19 17.07
N LEU A 30 13.57 -2.09 17.81
CA LEU A 30 14.14 -2.13 19.16
C LEU A 30 13.27 -2.93 20.13
N ARG A 31 11.95 -2.71 20.12
CA ARG A 31 11.00 -3.49 20.96
C ARG A 31 10.98 -4.97 20.58
N ALA A 32 11.07 -5.29 19.28
CA ALA A 32 11.15 -6.69 18.83
C ALA A 32 12.44 -7.38 19.32
N LEU A 33 13.56 -6.66 19.36
CA LEU A 33 14.82 -7.17 19.90
C LEU A 33 14.81 -7.27 21.44
N ASP A 34 14.12 -6.38 22.14
CA ASP A 34 13.98 -6.42 23.59
C ASP A 34 12.99 -7.51 24.06
N SER A 35 12.02 -7.89 23.23
CA SER A 35 11.01 -8.91 23.55
C SER A 35 11.63 -10.27 23.92
N ARG A 36 11.10 -10.92 24.96
CA ARG A 36 11.49 -12.30 25.35
C ARG A 36 11.04 -13.34 24.33
N THR A 37 9.93 -13.10 23.65
CA THR A 37 9.42 -13.98 22.60
C THR A 37 9.90 -13.50 21.24
N VAL A 38 10.39 -14.43 20.41
CA VAL A 38 10.86 -14.15 19.06
C VAL A 38 9.91 -14.79 18.06
N THR A 39 9.20 -13.96 17.30
CA THR A 39 8.16 -14.40 16.36
C THR A 39 8.60 -14.35 14.89
N SER A 40 9.80 -13.84 14.62
CA SER A 40 10.35 -13.67 13.27
C SER A 40 11.77 -14.21 13.19
N ARG A 41 12.05 -15.00 12.14
CA ARG A 41 13.39 -15.50 11.81
C ARG A 41 14.40 -14.35 11.73
N LEU A 42 14.02 -13.23 11.11
CA LEU A 42 14.89 -12.05 10.99
C LEU A 42 15.27 -11.45 12.34
N VAL A 43 14.34 -11.40 13.30
CA VAL A 43 14.61 -10.93 14.66
C VAL A 43 15.53 -11.91 15.40
N TRP A 44 15.31 -13.21 15.22
CA TRP A 44 16.16 -14.26 15.79
C TRP A 44 17.61 -14.19 15.29
N GLU A 45 17.79 -14.06 13.96
CA GLU A 45 19.10 -13.87 13.33
C GLU A 45 19.78 -12.60 13.84
N CYS A 46 19.04 -11.50 13.97
CA CYS A 46 19.56 -10.26 14.53
C CYS A 46 20.02 -10.41 15.98
N LYS A 47 19.26 -11.12 16.83
CA LYS A 47 19.68 -11.42 18.21
C LYS A 47 20.95 -12.25 18.25
N LYS A 48 21.07 -13.27 17.39
CA LYS A 48 22.29 -14.08 17.28
C LYS A 48 23.51 -13.26 16.88
N ALA A 49 23.38 -12.44 15.84
CA ALA A 49 24.47 -11.57 15.38
C ALA A 49 24.89 -10.56 16.45
N LEU A 50 23.93 -9.94 17.14
CA LEU A 50 24.21 -9.05 18.27
C LEU A 50 24.89 -9.77 19.43
N GLY A 51 24.45 -11.00 19.74
CA GLY A 51 25.07 -11.84 20.76
C GLY A 51 26.52 -12.20 20.43
N ALA A 52 26.80 -12.56 19.18
CA ALA A 52 28.15 -12.83 18.71
C ALA A 52 29.04 -11.58 18.80
N LEU A 53 28.53 -10.41 18.40
CA LEU A 53 29.25 -9.15 18.53
C LEU A 53 29.50 -8.79 20.00
N ALA A 54 28.50 -9.00 20.87
CA ALA A 54 28.56 -8.70 22.30
C ALA A 54 29.44 -9.68 23.10
N ALA A 55 29.69 -10.88 22.59
CA ALA A 55 30.59 -11.85 23.23
C ALA A 55 32.02 -11.30 23.41
N LYS A 56 32.43 -10.38 22.53
CA LYS A 56 33.77 -9.77 22.50
C LYS A 56 33.75 -8.27 22.77
N ASN A 57 32.58 -7.65 22.90
CA ASN A 57 32.42 -6.20 22.95
C ASN A 57 31.27 -5.76 23.85
N LYS A 58 31.32 -4.52 24.34
CA LYS A 58 30.19 -3.91 25.04
C LYS A 58 29.27 -3.22 24.04
N VAL A 59 28.21 -3.92 23.63
CA VAL A 59 27.22 -3.43 22.66
C VAL A 59 26.02 -2.78 23.37
N ARG A 60 25.57 -1.62 22.88
CA ARG A 60 24.31 -0.98 23.28
C ARG A 60 23.48 -0.64 22.06
N LEU A 61 22.17 -0.89 22.16
CA LEU A 61 21.18 -0.38 21.21
C LEU A 61 20.56 0.90 21.79
N MET A 62 20.45 1.95 20.99
CA MET A 62 19.88 3.22 21.40
C MET A 62 18.79 3.67 20.44
N TRP A 63 17.67 4.15 20.99
CA TRP A 63 16.66 4.82 20.18
C TRP A 63 17.08 6.27 19.90
N VAL A 64 16.88 6.72 18.67
CA VAL A 64 17.03 8.12 18.26
C VAL A 64 15.76 8.57 17.52
N PRO A 65 15.31 9.83 17.65
CA PRO A 65 14.18 10.29 16.87
C PRO A 65 14.56 10.46 15.39
N GLY A 66 13.71 9.96 14.49
CA GLY A 66 13.87 10.17 13.05
C GLY A 66 13.54 11.61 12.65
N HIS A 67 14.16 12.09 11.58
CA HIS A 67 13.90 13.43 10.98
C HIS A 67 14.09 14.64 11.91
N MET A 68 14.97 14.54 12.90
CA MET A 68 15.23 15.61 13.89
C MET A 68 16.60 16.30 13.74
N GLY A 69 17.23 16.32 12.56
CA GLY A 69 18.54 16.97 12.39
C GLY A 69 19.73 16.14 12.88
N ILE A 70 19.52 14.90 13.34
CA ILE A 70 20.62 14.04 13.81
C ILE A 70 21.41 13.56 12.58
N ARG A 71 22.54 14.23 12.32
CA ARG A 71 23.38 14.02 11.13
C ARG A 71 23.63 12.54 10.77
N GLY A 72 23.88 11.69 11.78
CA GLY A 72 24.08 10.25 11.57
C GLY A 72 22.81 9.52 11.12
N ASN A 73 21.67 9.79 11.75
CA ASN A 73 20.39 9.18 11.39
C ASN A 73 19.94 9.65 10.01
N GLU A 74 20.01 10.95 9.73
CA GLU A 74 19.62 11.50 8.43
C GLU A 74 20.47 10.95 7.28
N LYS A 75 21.77 10.72 7.53
CA LYS A 75 22.63 10.05 6.56
C LYS A 75 22.20 8.60 6.34
N ALA A 76 21.90 7.86 7.41
CA ALA A 76 21.40 6.49 7.32
C ALA A 76 20.06 6.43 6.56
N ASP A 77 19.10 7.30 6.87
CA ASP A 77 17.80 7.39 6.20
C ASP A 77 17.96 7.71 4.71
N ARG A 78 18.84 8.65 4.37
CA ARG A 78 19.14 9.00 2.98
C ARG A 78 19.72 7.81 2.22
N LEU A 79 20.66 7.08 2.82
CA LEU A 79 21.26 5.89 2.21
C LEU A 79 20.25 4.75 2.07
N ALA A 80 19.38 4.54 3.06
CA ALA A 80 18.30 3.56 3.00
C ALA A 80 17.30 3.89 1.87
N ASN A 81 16.90 5.16 1.76
CA ASN A 81 16.03 5.65 0.68
C ASN A 81 16.68 5.55 -0.71
N LEU A 82 18.00 5.71 -0.81
CA LEU A 82 18.71 5.50 -2.06
C LEU A 82 18.76 4.01 -2.41
N GLY A 83 19.06 3.14 -1.43
CA GLY A 83 19.08 1.70 -1.61
C GLY A 83 17.71 1.11 -1.96
N SER A 84 16.62 1.66 -1.44
CA SER A 84 15.26 1.20 -1.76
C SER A 84 14.83 1.46 -3.21
N ARG A 85 15.57 2.30 -3.96
CA ARG A 85 15.32 2.56 -5.38
C ARG A 85 15.99 1.54 -6.30
N ASN A 86 16.97 0.80 -5.79
CA ASN A 86 17.68 -0.21 -6.54
C ASN A 86 16.97 -1.56 -6.42
N ILE A 87 17.13 -2.41 -7.44
CA ILE A 87 16.69 -3.80 -7.36
C ILE A 87 17.51 -4.48 -6.25
N PRO A 88 16.89 -5.26 -5.34
CA PRO A 88 17.64 -5.99 -4.32
C PRO A 88 18.68 -6.91 -4.97
N GLU A 89 19.97 -6.65 -4.72
CA GLU A 89 21.06 -7.54 -5.14
C GLU A 89 21.35 -8.55 -4.03
N GLY A 90 21.10 -9.84 -4.29
CA GLY A 90 21.47 -10.94 -3.41
C GLY A 90 20.49 -12.12 -3.40
N PRO A 91 20.90 -13.35 -3.01
CA PRO A 91 20.06 -14.55 -3.10
C PRO A 91 18.94 -14.63 -2.05
N GLU A 92 18.97 -13.80 -1.01
CA GLU A 92 18.05 -13.90 0.11
C GLU A 92 17.63 -12.52 0.60
N GLN A 93 16.60 -11.97 -0.05
CA GLN A 93 15.54 -11.18 0.57
C GLN A 93 14.56 -10.79 -0.53
N ILE A 94 13.77 -11.77 -0.98
CA ILE A 94 12.41 -11.44 -1.40
C ILE A 94 11.71 -10.99 -0.11
N MET A 95 11.95 -9.75 0.32
CA MET A 95 11.00 -9.06 1.16
C MET A 95 9.71 -9.16 0.37
N GLY A 96 8.76 -9.97 0.87
CA GLY A 96 7.45 -10.07 0.25
C GLY A 96 6.97 -8.65 0.03
N LEU A 97 6.58 -8.34 -1.21
CA LEU A 97 6.04 -7.02 -1.55
C LEU A 97 5.03 -6.65 -0.48
N ALA A 98 5.11 -5.41 0.02
CA ALA A 98 4.21 -5.00 1.07
C ALA A 98 2.77 -5.25 0.60
N LYS A 99 1.91 -5.80 1.47
CA LYS A 99 0.52 -6.11 1.09
C LYS A 99 -0.19 -4.92 0.45
N SER A 100 0.15 -3.70 0.89
CA SER A 100 -0.30 -2.44 0.30
C SER A 100 0.19 -2.24 -1.14
N GLN A 101 1.47 -2.52 -1.43
CA GLN A 101 2.03 -2.45 -2.78
C GLN A 101 1.36 -3.46 -3.71
N ILE A 102 1.22 -4.72 -3.28
CA ILE A 102 0.52 -5.76 -4.06
C ILE A 102 -0.92 -5.32 -4.36
N ARG A 103 -1.66 -4.89 -3.32
CA ARG A 103 -3.04 -4.43 -3.47
C ARG A 103 -3.15 -3.26 -4.43
N ARG A 104 -2.26 -2.26 -4.29
CA ARG A 104 -2.23 -1.10 -5.18
C ARG A 104 -2.01 -1.52 -6.63
N THR A 105 -0.99 -2.33 -6.91
CA THR A 105 -0.70 -2.81 -8.27
C THR A 105 -1.87 -3.59 -8.87
N ILE A 106 -2.52 -4.45 -8.09
CA ILE A 106 -3.71 -5.18 -8.54
C ILE A 106 -4.88 -4.23 -8.83
N MET A 107 -5.12 -3.25 -7.95
CA MET A 107 -6.17 -2.24 -8.10
C MET A 107 -5.93 -1.38 -9.35
N GLU A 108 -4.74 -0.83 -9.52
CA GLU A 108 -4.36 -0.01 -10.69
C GLU A 108 -4.56 -0.78 -11.99
N TRP A 109 -4.13 -2.04 -12.04
CA TRP A 109 -4.31 -2.89 -13.22
C TRP A 109 -5.79 -3.19 -13.48
N THR A 110 -6.56 -3.52 -12.44
CA THR A 110 -7.99 -3.84 -12.54
C THR A 110 -8.81 -2.62 -12.96
N GLU A 111 -8.50 -1.45 -12.41
CA GLU A 111 -9.11 -0.17 -12.80
C GLU A 111 -8.78 0.18 -14.25
N GLY A 112 -7.53 0.01 -14.68
CA GLY A 112 -7.13 0.21 -16.07
C GLY A 112 -7.92 -0.70 -17.03
N LYS A 113 -7.97 -2.00 -16.74
CA LYS A 113 -8.74 -2.97 -17.53
C LYS A 113 -10.24 -2.66 -17.55
N HIS A 114 -10.79 -2.23 -16.42
CA HIS A 114 -12.20 -1.83 -16.35
C HIS A 114 -12.49 -0.60 -17.22
N LYS A 115 -11.60 0.40 -17.22
CA LYS A 115 -11.76 1.61 -18.07
C LYS A 115 -11.70 1.27 -19.56
N GLU A 116 -10.76 0.41 -19.96
CA GLU A 116 -10.66 -0.10 -21.34
C GLU A 116 -11.97 -0.80 -21.76
N TRP A 117 -12.43 -1.75 -20.95
CA TRP A 117 -13.67 -2.49 -21.21
C TRP A 117 -14.90 -1.58 -21.23
N TRP A 118 -15.06 -0.69 -20.24
CA TRP A 118 -16.20 0.21 -20.11
C TRP A 118 -16.31 1.12 -21.33
N SER A 119 -15.20 1.66 -21.80
CA SER A 119 -15.17 2.51 -22.99
C SER A 119 -15.57 1.73 -24.24
N ALA A 120 -15.04 0.52 -24.42
CA ALA A 120 -15.29 -0.33 -25.60
C ALA A 120 -16.66 -1.04 -25.60
N ALA A 121 -17.32 -1.19 -24.44
CA ALA A 121 -18.57 -1.92 -24.32
C ALA A 121 -19.69 -1.33 -25.20
N LYS A 122 -20.30 -2.15 -26.06
CA LYS A 122 -21.48 -1.75 -26.84
C LYS A 122 -22.71 -1.67 -25.92
N GLY A 123 -23.44 -0.56 -25.95
CA GLY A 123 -24.60 -0.33 -25.10
C GLY A 123 -24.30 0.50 -23.84
N CYS A 124 -25.17 0.41 -22.83
CA CYS A 124 -25.06 1.17 -21.57
C CYS A 124 -24.98 2.70 -21.76
N HIS A 125 -25.55 3.23 -22.85
CA HIS A 125 -25.43 4.66 -23.21
C HIS A 125 -25.84 5.62 -22.08
N GLN A 126 -27.00 5.38 -21.46
CA GLN A 126 -27.47 6.21 -20.34
C GLN A 126 -26.56 6.09 -19.11
N ALA A 127 -26.14 4.87 -18.75
CA ALA A 127 -25.17 4.68 -17.67
C ALA A 127 -23.83 5.38 -17.96
N LYS A 128 -23.32 5.33 -19.19
CA LYS A 128 -22.08 6.02 -19.59
C LYS A 128 -22.21 7.54 -19.53
N LEU A 129 -23.35 8.10 -19.96
CA LEU A 129 -23.63 9.54 -19.82
C LEU A 129 -23.70 9.98 -18.35
N MET A 130 -24.31 9.17 -17.49
CA MET A 130 -24.50 9.52 -16.08
C MET A 130 -23.26 9.28 -15.21
N LEU A 131 -22.53 8.19 -15.44
CA LEU A 131 -21.39 7.79 -14.61
C LEU A 131 -20.04 8.27 -15.15
N GLY A 132 -19.97 8.60 -16.45
CA GLY A 132 -18.72 8.93 -17.12
C GLY A 132 -17.76 7.74 -17.22
N PRO A 133 -16.48 8.01 -17.55
CA PRO A 133 -15.44 6.97 -17.61
C PRO A 133 -14.99 6.50 -16.23
N GLU A 134 -15.18 7.32 -15.19
CA GLU A 134 -14.84 7.00 -13.80
C GLU A 134 -16.00 7.33 -12.88
N PRO A 135 -16.66 6.32 -12.27
CA PRO A 135 -17.78 6.55 -11.38
C PRO A 135 -17.34 7.32 -10.14
N ASN A 136 -17.99 8.44 -9.86
CA ASN A 136 -17.76 9.19 -8.63
C ASN A 136 -18.21 8.37 -7.40
N SER A 137 -17.25 7.97 -6.56
CA SER A 137 -17.48 7.13 -5.38
C SER A 137 -18.32 7.81 -4.30
N ASP A 138 -18.26 9.15 -4.21
CA ASP A 138 -19.10 9.94 -3.29
C ASP A 138 -20.55 9.98 -3.76
N TRP A 139 -20.77 10.06 -5.06
CA TRP A 139 -22.10 10.02 -5.64
C TRP A 139 -22.77 8.65 -5.44
N LEU A 140 -22.04 7.56 -5.68
CA LEU A 140 -22.54 6.20 -5.41
C LEU A 140 -22.86 5.99 -3.92
N ARG A 141 -22.00 6.51 -3.02
CA ARG A 141 -22.24 6.48 -1.58
C ARG A 141 -23.50 7.25 -1.20
N GLN A 142 -23.70 8.44 -1.75
CA GLN A 142 -24.91 9.24 -1.53
C GLN A 142 -26.16 8.54 -2.05
N ALA A 143 -26.13 7.96 -3.25
CA ALA A 143 -27.24 7.22 -3.82
C ALA A 143 -27.64 6.01 -2.94
N ARG A 144 -26.64 5.27 -2.43
CA ARG A 144 -26.87 4.16 -1.50
C ARG A 144 -27.51 4.63 -0.19
N ASN A 145 -27.07 5.76 0.36
CA ASN A 145 -27.56 6.30 1.63
C ASN A 145 -29.00 6.85 1.54
N ARG A 146 -29.51 7.11 0.34
CA ARG A 146 -30.90 7.54 0.10
C ARG A 146 -31.92 6.39 0.21
N GLY A 147 -31.46 5.15 0.36
CA GLY A 147 -32.30 3.96 0.54
C GLY A 147 -32.58 3.17 -0.73
N ARG A 148 -33.29 2.05 -0.55
CA ARG A 148 -33.48 1.02 -1.60
C ARG A 148 -34.30 1.51 -2.78
N GLU A 149 -35.40 2.22 -2.55
CA GLU A 149 -36.28 2.72 -3.62
C GLU A 149 -35.57 3.70 -4.54
N TYR A 150 -34.77 4.62 -3.98
CA TYR A 150 -33.96 5.54 -4.77
C TYR A 150 -32.94 4.80 -5.63
N THR A 151 -32.24 3.82 -5.06
CA THR A 151 -31.26 3.00 -5.78
C THR A 151 -31.92 2.19 -6.91
N ARG A 152 -33.15 1.69 -6.69
CA ARG A 152 -33.95 0.97 -7.69
C ARG A 152 -34.32 1.87 -8.87
N LEU A 153 -34.86 3.06 -8.59
CA LEU A 153 -35.18 4.05 -9.62
C LEU A 153 -33.94 4.44 -10.44
N LEU A 154 -32.84 4.75 -9.74
CA LEU A 154 -31.56 5.11 -10.37
C LEU A 154 -31.06 4.01 -11.31
N THR A 155 -31.17 2.74 -10.89
CA THR A 155 -30.78 1.58 -11.70
C THR A 155 -31.65 1.45 -12.95
N HIS A 156 -32.97 1.66 -12.83
CA HIS A 156 -33.87 1.66 -13.99
C HIS A 156 -33.53 2.77 -14.98
N ILE A 157 -33.20 3.96 -14.50
CA ILE A 157 -32.73 5.07 -15.35
C ILE A 157 -31.41 4.69 -16.02
N MET A 158 -30.39 4.24 -15.28
CA MET A 158 -29.09 3.89 -15.87
C MET A 158 -29.17 2.83 -16.97
N ARG A 159 -30.03 1.81 -16.78
CA ARG A 159 -30.17 0.73 -17.75
C ARG A 159 -31.10 1.09 -18.92
N ASN A 160 -31.67 2.28 -18.95
CA ASN A 160 -32.70 2.66 -19.90
C ASN A 160 -33.91 1.71 -19.90
N HIS A 161 -34.41 1.41 -18.69
CA HIS A 161 -35.59 0.56 -18.45
C HIS A 161 -36.60 1.23 -17.51
N GLY A 162 -36.52 2.55 -17.33
CA GLY A 162 -37.53 3.34 -16.63
C GLY A 162 -38.64 3.81 -17.58
N HIS A 163 -39.75 4.28 -17.02
CA HIS A 163 -40.86 4.92 -17.76
C HIS A 163 -40.50 6.33 -18.24
N LEU A 164 -39.32 6.50 -18.84
CA LEU A 164 -38.90 7.74 -19.50
C LEU A 164 -39.41 7.74 -20.94
N LYS A 165 -39.83 8.89 -21.45
CA LYS A 165 -40.43 9.03 -22.78
C LYS A 165 -39.53 8.47 -23.89
N TYR A 166 -38.21 8.65 -23.76
CA TYR A 166 -37.22 8.04 -24.65
C TYR A 166 -37.31 6.50 -24.70
N HIS A 167 -37.42 5.84 -23.54
CA HIS A 167 -37.55 4.38 -23.49
C HIS A 167 -38.90 3.94 -24.04
N SER A 168 -40.00 4.61 -23.64
CA SER A 168 -41.35 4.35 -24.14
C SER A 168 -41.46 4.48 -25.66
N HIS A 169 -40.79 5.46 -26.26
CA HIS A 169 -40.70 5.63 -27.71
C HIS A 169 -39.94 4.47 -28.35
N LYS A 170 -38.80 4.07 -27.76
CA LYS A 170 -37.97 2.96 -28.25
C LYS A 170 -38.74 1.62 -28.27
N ILE A 171 -39.69 1.41 -27.36
CA ILE A 171 -40.54 0.21 -27.30
C ILE A 171 -41.90 0.39 -27.99
N GLY A 172 -42.13 1.50 -28.68
CA GLY A 172 -43.33 1.73 -29.50
C GLY A 172 -44.59 2.14 -28.74
N LEU A 173 -44.48 2.53 -27.46
CA LEU A 173 -45.63 2.98 -26.66
C LEU A 173 -46.01 4.45 -26.90
N VAL A 174 -45.09 5.28 -27.43
CA VAL A 174 -45.33 6.70 -27.72
C VAL A 174 -44.67 7.08 -29.05
N SER A 175 -45.24 8.07 -29.75
CA SER A 175 -44.82 8.50 -31.08
C SER A 175 -43.61 9.44 -31.12
N ASP A 176 -43.25 10.04 -29.99
CA ASP A 176 -42.13 10.98 -29.87
C ASP A 176 -41.25 10.67 -28.66
N SER A 177 -39.94 10.85 -28.80
CA SER A 177 -38.92 10.55 -27.80
C SER A 177 -38.53 11.73 -26.90
N THR A 178 -38.98 12.96 -27.21
CA THR A 178 -38.52 14.18 -26.54
C THR A 178 -39.29 14.49 -25.24
N CYS A 179 -38.61 14.52 -24.11
CA CYS A 179 -39.20 15.05 -22.87
C CYS A 179 -39.25 16.59 -22.96
N ARG A 180 -40.42 17.20 -22.71
CA ARG A 180 -40.57 18.65 -22.53
C ARG A 180 -40.50 19.02 -21.07
#